data_AF-A0A940VMF1-F1
#
_entry.id   AF-A0A940VMF1-F1
#
_cell.length_a   1.000
_cell.length_b   1.000
_cell.length_c   1.000
_cell.angle_alpha   90.00
_cell.angle_beta   90.00
_cell.angle_gamma   90.00
#
_symmetry.space_group_name_H-M   'P 1'
#
loop_
_entity.id
_entity.type
_entity.pdbx_description
1 polymer ?
#
loop_
_entity_poly.entity_id
_entity_poly.type
_entity_poly.pdbx_seq_one_letter_code
_entity_poly.pdbx_strand_id
1 'polypeptide(L)'
;KGGRFGPHGSNEQITQKFHNKLVAISYFNGGVRMLDVRQPFWLEEVAYYIPRPNQNTFYCDEGCASVIQTNNVEVDERGLVYIVDRAGTGTHILELTGDARKIIE
;
A
#
# COMPACT_ATOMS: atom_id res chain seq x y z
N LYS A 1 11.00 1.68 -12.83
CA LYS A 1 9.82 1.48 -13.70
C LYS A 1 9.37 2.78 -14.41
N GLY A 2 9.99 3.95 -14.17
CA GLY A 2 9.38 5.24 -14.51
C GLY A 2 8.40 5.67 -13.42
N GLY A 3 7.91 6.92 -13.46
CA GLY A 3 7.05 7.49 -12.40
C GLY A 3 7.75 7.70 -11.05
N ARG A 4 7.01 8.15 -10.03
CA ARG A 4 7.54 8.31 -8.67
C ARG A 4 7.70 6.94 -8.01
N PHE A 5 8.74 6.79 -7.19
CA PHE A 5 9.02 5.64 -6.34
C PHE A 5 9.41 6.17 -4.96
N GLY A 6 8.85 5.60 -3.90
CA GLY A 6 9.13 6.02 -2.52
C GLY A 6 7.87 6.07 -1.66
N PRO A 7 8.04 6.15 -0.33
CA PRO A 7 6.91 6.28 0.59
C PRO A 7 6.19 7.60 0.34
N HIS A 8 4.86 7.57 0.37
CA HIS A 8 4.03 8.75 0.13
C HIS A 8 3.06 9.05 1.27
N GLY A 9 2.23 8.08 1.66
CA GLY A 9 1.25 8.25 2.73
C GLY A 9 1.12 6.98 3.55
N SER A 10 0.81 7.13 4.84
CA SER A 10 0.44 6.02 5.71
C SER A 10 -1.07 5.85 5.77
N ASN A 11 -1.54 4.72 6.30
CA ASN A 11 -2.90 4.66 6.82
C ASN A 11 -3.00 5.64 8.00
N GLU A 12 -4.08 6.43 8.06
CA GLU A 12 -4.30 7.40 9.14
C GLU A 12 -5.30 6.87 10.16
N GLN A 13 -6.13 5.90 9.76
CA GLN A 13 -7.08 5.28 10.67
C GLN A 13 -6.35 4.36 11.65
N ILE A 14 -6.60 4.62 12.93
CA ILE A 14 -6.13 3.80 14.03
C ILE A 14 -7.21 2.76 14.33
N THR A 15 -6.95 1.52 13.96
CA THR A 15 -7.84 0.38 14.19
C THR A 15 -7.20 -0.59 15.18
N GLN A 16 -8.00 -1.30 15.98
CA GLN A 16 -7.44 -2.19 17.01
C GLN A 16 -6.56 -3.30 16.42
N LYS A 17 -6.89 -3.76 15.21
CA LYS A 17 -6.14 -4.80 14.50
C LYS A 17 -4.72 -4.38 14.10
N PHE A 18 -4.51 -3.10 13.77
CA PHE A 18 -3.23 -2.61 13.24
C PHE A 18 -2.45 -1.77 14.26
N HIS A 19 -3.12 -1.16 15.24
CA HIS A 19 -2.50 -0.29 16.23
C HIS A 19 -1.34 -0.98 16.97
N ASN A 20 -0.17 -0.32 17.04
CA ASN A 20 1.09 -0.83 17.59
C ASN A 20 1.58 -2.16 17.01
N LYS A 21 1.00 -2.60 15.88
CA LYS A 21 1.31 -3.87 15.22
C LYS A 21 1.88 -3.61 13.83
N LEU A 22 1.08 -3.00 12.96
CA LEU A 22 1.41 -2.80 11.55
C LEU A 22 1.08 -1.37 11.09
N VAL A 23 1.88 -0.85 10.17
CA VAL A 23 1.59 0.39 9.43
C VAL A 23 1.65 0.11 7.94
N ALA A 24 0.60 0.51 7.22
CA ALA A 24 0.53 0.42 5.78
C ALA A 24 1.03 1.72 5.16
N ILE A 25 1.93 1.63 4.18
CA ILE A 25 2.54 2.77 3.50
C ILE A 25 2.29 2.64 1.99
N SER A 26 1.66 3.65 1.39
CA SER A 26 1.60 3.80 -0.06
C SER A 26 2.98 4.19 -0.60
N TYR A 27 3.38 3.58 -1.70
CA TYR A 27 4.76 3.59 -2.18
C TYR A 27 4.89 3.92 -3.68
N PHE A 28 3.96 4.71 -4.21
CA PHE A 28 3.83 5.04 -5.63
C PHE A 28 3.91 3.79 -6.53
N ASN A 29 4.83 3.74 -7.51
CA ASN A 29 5.02 2.59 -8.40
C ASN A 29 5.55 1.33 -7.67
N GLY A 30 5.84 1.44 -6.36
CA GLY A 30 6.12 0.38 -5.43
C GLY A 30 4.87 -0.18 -4.73
N GLY A 31 3.67 0.30 -5.06
CA GLY A 31 2.39 -0.23 -4.57
C GLY A 31 2.13 0.15 -3.11
N VAL A 32 1.76 -0.83 -2.29
CA VAL A 32 1.63 -0.69 -0.84
C VAL A 32 2.62 -1.61 -0.13
N ARG A 33 3.19 -1.13 0.98
CA ARG A 33 4.08 -1.86 1.88
C ARG A 33 3.44 -1.96 3.25
N MET A 34 3.58 -3.11 3.89
CA MET A 34 3.15 -3.33 5.27
C MET A 34 4.37 -3.48 6.15
N LEU A 35 4.51 -2.58 7.11
CA LEU A 35 5.63 -2.54 8.04
C LEU A 35 5.19 -3.02 9.42
N ASP A 36 5.92 -3.97 9.99
CA ASP A 36 5.80 -4.36 11.39
C ASP A 36 6.51 -3.34 12.28
N VAL A 37 5.75 -2.77 13.21
CA VAL A 37 6.19 -1.71 14.13
C VAL A 37 6.23 -2.19 15.59
N ARG A 38 6.02 -3.48 15.86
CA ARG A 38 6.08 -4.05 17.22
C ARG A 38 7.45 -3.89 17.85
N GLN A 39 8.50 -3.85 17.04
CA GLN A 39 9.85 -3.48 17.44
C GLN A 39 10.21 -2.10 16.88
N PRO A 40 10.07 -1.01 17.66
CA PRO A 40 10.12 0.36 17.13
C PRO A 40 11.50 0.77 16.58
N PHE A 41 12.58 0.09 16.99
CA PHE A 41 13.93 0.34 16.50
C PHE A 41 14.35 -0.61 15.36
N TRP A 42 13.49 -1.56 15.00
CA TRP A 42 13.76 -2.56 13.96
C TRP A 42 12.48 -2.85 13.17
N LEU A 43 12.17 -1.94 12.25
CA LEU A 43 11.01 -2.07 11.38
C LEU A 43 11.27 -3.13 10.30
N GLU A 44 10.30 -4.01 10.08
CA GLU A 44 10.39 -5.07 9.07
C GLU A 44 9.25 -4.94 8.05
N GLU A 45 9.56 -5.02 6.76
CA GLU A 45 8.53 -5.15 5.73
C GLU A 45 8.03 -6.60 5.69
N VAL A 46 6.77 -6.82 6.08
CA VAL A 46 6.18 -8.16 6.22
C VAL A 46 5.24 -8.52 5.07
N ALA A 47 4.78 -7.53 4.28
CA ALA A 47 3.97 -7.76 3.09
C ALA A 47 4.05 -6.59 2.11
N TYR A 48 3.75 -6.86 0.84
CA TYR A 48 3.56 -5.84 -0.17
C TYR A 48 2.55 -6.29 -1.22
N TYR A 49 1.97 -5.31 -1.92
CA TYR A 49 1.20 -5.56 -3.13
C TYR A 49 1.44 -4.45 -4.15
N ILE A 50 1.76 -4.83 -5.38
CA ILE A 50 1.96 -3.89 -6.49
C ILE A 50 0.89 -4.18 -7.53
N PRO A 51 -0.11 -3.29 -7.69
CA PRO A 51 -1.11 -3.44 -8.74
C PRO A 51 -0.46 -3.52 -10.12
N ARG A 52 -1.08 -4.31 -11.02
CA ARG A 52 -0.70 -4.29 -12.44
C ARG A 52 -1.37 -3.09 -13.11
N PRO A 53 -0.67 -2.31 -13.95
CA PRO A 53 -1.29 -1.32 -14.82
C PRO A 53 -2.43 -1.93 -15.65
N ASN A 54 -3.46 -1.15 -15.92
CA ASN A 54 -4.57 -1.50 -16.78
C ASN A 54 -4.77 -0.45 -17.88
N GLN A 55 -5.82 -0.60 -18.67
CA GLN A 55 -6.13 0.26 -19.83
C GLN A 55 -6.35 1.73 -19.44
N ASN A 56 -6.70 1.99 -18.18
CA ASN A 56 -6.94 3.33 -17.62
C ASN A 56 -5.70 3.88 -16.92
N THR A 57 -4.60 3.13 -16.85
CA THR A 57 -3.39 3.57 -16.16
C THR A 57 -2.60 4.56 -17.02
N PHE A 58 -2.67 5.82 -16.64
CA PHE A 58 -2.04 6.96 -17.29
C PHE A 58 -1.37 7.87 -16.28
N TYR A 59 -0.03 7.96 -16.34
CA TYR A 59 0.76 8.75 -15.40
C TYR A 59 1.04 10.18 -15.87
N CYS A 60 1.23 10.38 -17.18
CA CYS A 60 1.52 11.68 -17.78
C CYS A 60 1.19 11.70 -19.28
N ASP A 61 1.08 12.90 -19.84
CA ASP A 61 0.55 13.18 -21.18
C ASP A 61 1.28 12.46 -22.33
N GLU A 62 2.60 12.60 -22.46
CA GLU A 62 3.37 11.96 -23.54
C GLU A 62 4.70 11.36 -23.06
N GLY A 63 5.07 10.21 -23.64
CA GLY A 63 6.38 9.57 -23.44
C GLY A 63 6.60 8.88 -22.09
N CYS A 64 5.67 8.99 -21.13
CA CYS A 64 5.78 8.27 -19.86
C CYS A 64 5.44 6.79 -19.98
N ALA A 65 6.17 5.96 -19.23
CA ALA A 65 5.77 4.58 -19.01
C ALA A 65 4.40 4.54 -18.30
N SER A 66 3.49 3.68 -18.77
CA SER A 66 2.25 3.37 -18.06
C SER A 66 2.60 2.61 -16.77
N VAL A 67 2.60 3.33 -15.67
CA VAL A 67 2.95 2.82 -14.35
C VAL A 67 1.94 3.24 -13.31
N ILE A 68 1.71 2.33 -12.37
CA ILE A 68 0.91 2.60 -11.18
C ILE A 68 1.59 3.67 -10.32
N GLN A 69 0.79 4.44 -9.61
CA GLN A 69 1.15 5.44 -8.62
C GLN A 69 0.21 5.31 -7.42
N THR A 70 0.32 4.22 -6.67
CA THR A 70 -0.45 4.05 -5.43
C THR A 70 -0.02 5.11 -4.43
N ASN A 71 -0.89 6.10 -4.18
CA ASN A 71 -0.54 7.29 -3.38
C ASN A 71 -1.33 7.35 -2.07
N ASN A 72 -2.45 6.65 -1.96
CA ASN A 72 -3.22 6.57 -0.72
C ASN A 72 -3.41 5.11 -0.29
N VAL A 73 -3.43 4.92 1.03
CA VAL A 73 -3.72 3.66 1.68
C VAL A 73 -4.54 3.93 2.93
N GLU A 74 -5.49 3.06 3.24
CA GLU A 74 -6.24 3.08 4.49
C GLU A 74 -6.57 1.67 4.96
N VAL A 75 -6.87 1.49 6.25
CA VAL A 75 -7.25 0.19 6.84
C VAL A 75 -8.56 0.27 7.60
N ASP A 76 -9.23 -0.87 7.81
CA ASP A 76 -10.45 -0.93 8.61
C ASP A 76 -10.41 -1.99 9.73
N GLU A 77 -11.43 -1.97 10.59
CA GLU A 77 -11.58 -2.91 11.71
C GLU A 77 -11.78 -4.37 11.28
N ARG A 78 -12.13 -4.62 10.01
CA ARG A 78 -12.26 -6.00 9.50
C ARG A 78 -10.89 -6.59 9.17
N GLY A 79 -9.86 -5.76 8.99
CA GLY A 79 -8.54 -6.20 8.54
C GLY A 79 -8.31 -5.96 7.04
N LEU A 80 -9.20 -5.21 6.38
CA LEU A 80 -9.07 -4.89 4.96
C LEU A 80 -8.15 -3.69 4.77
N VAL A 81 -7.38 -3.72 3.69
CA VAL A 81 -6.47 -2.65 3.28
C VAL A 81 -6.97 -2.08 1.96
N TYR A 82 -7.22 -0.78 1.92
CA TYR A 82 -7.71 -0.05 0.76
C TYR A 82 -6.57 0.74 0.16
N ILE A 83 -6.30 0.59 -1.13
CA ILE A 83 -5.28 1.38 -1.82
C ILE A 83 -5.87 2.06 -3.04
N VAL A 84 -5.45 3.30 -3.29
CA VAL A 84 -5.93 4.11 -4.41
C VAL A 84 -4.75 4.55 -5.26
N ASP A 85 -4.94 4.43 -6.57
CA ASP A 85 -3.95 4.76 -7.58
C ASP A 85 -4.30 6.06 -8.31
N ARG A 86 -3.49 7.11 -8.12
CA ARG A 86 -3.68 8.40 -8.81
C ARG A 86 -3.41 8.36 -10.32
N ALA A 87 -2.82 7.29 -10.83
CA ALA A 87 -2.60 7.11 -12.26
C ALA A 87 -3.80 6.43 -12.94
N GLY A 88 -4.94 6.26 -12.27
CA GLY A 88 -6.17 5.75 -12.90
C GLY A 88 -6.33 4.23 -12.86
N THR A 89 -5.41 3.50 -12.21
CA THR A 89 -5.54 2.03 -12.05
C THR A 89 -6.74 1.65 -11.16
N GLY A 90 -7.25 2.60 -10.37
CA GLY A 90 -8.45 2.47 -9.55
C GLY A 90 -8.15 2.11 -8.09
N THR A 91 -9.17 1.57 -7.41
CA THR A 91 -9.11 1.16 -6.01
C THR A 91 -8.96 -0.35 -5.89
N HIS A 92 -8.06 -0.81 -5.02
CA HIS A 92 -7.92 -2.22 -4.68
C HIS A 92 -8.23 -2.43 -3.20
N ILE A 93 -8.96 -3.50 -2.90
CA ILE A 93 -9.27 -3.94 -1.54
C ILE A 93 -8.51 -5.23 -1.33
N LEU A 94 -7.65 -5.24 -0.32
CA LEU A 94 -6.67 -6.29 -0.06
C LEU A 94 -6.89 -6.85 1.34
N GLU A 95 -6.45 -8.08 1.56
CA GLU A 95 -6.33 -8.70 2.88
C GLU A 95 -4.91 -9.24 3.07
N LEU A 96 -4.43 -9.23 4.31
CA LEU A 96 -3.16 -9.89 4.64
C LEU A 96 -3.30 -11.40 4.55
N THR A 97 -2.23 -12.06 4.14
CA THR A 97 -2.14 -13.52 4.03
C THR A 97 -0.90 -14.05 4.75
N GLY A 98 -0.83 -15.36 4.98
CA GLY A 98 0.35 -16.02 5.57
C GLY A 98 0.70 -15.49 6.96
N ASP A 99 2.00 -15.36 7.24
CA ASP A 99 2.50 -14.91 8.55
C ASP A 99 2.13 -13.46 8.87
N ALA A 100 2.02 -12.59 7.86
CA ALA A 100 1.59 -11.21 8.05
C ALA A 100 0.16 -11.12 8.60
N ARG A 101 -0.75 -12.03 8.17
CA ARG A 101 -2.12 -12.09 8.68
C ARG A 101 -2.18 -12.39 10.17
N LYS A 102 -1.32 -13.29 10.66
CA LYS A 102 -1.26 -13.70 12.07
C LYS A 102 -0.91 -12.54 13.01
N ILE A 103 -0.31 -11.46 12.50
CA ILE A 103 0.04 -10.28 13.30
C ILE A 103 -1.21 -9.50 13.75
N ILE A 104 -2.25 -9.47 12.91
CA ILE A 104 -3.48 -8.68 13.13
C ILE A 104 -4.66 -9.51 13.66
N GLU A 105 -4.46 -10.82 13.82
CA GLU A 105 -5.34 -11.70 14.58
C GLU A 105 -5.13 -11.52 16.10
#